data_AF-A0A1V5JLY8-F1
#
_entry.id   AF-A0A1V5JLY8-F1
#
_cell.length_a   1.000
_cell.length_b   1.000
_cell.length_c   1.000
_cell.angle_alpha   90.00
_cell.angle_beta   90.00
_cell.angle_gamma   90.00
#
_symmetry.space_group_name_H-M   'P 1'
#
loop_
_entity.id
_entity.type
_entity.pdbx_description
1 polymer ?
#
loop_
_entity_poly.entity_id
_entity_poly.type
_entity_poly.pdbx_seq_one_letter_code
_entity_poly.pdbx_strand_id
1 'polypeptide(L)'
;MLEALVVSGALDGLPDMTRARYFAADGKGSSFLESLIRYGNNVKNIRNSTQQSLFGDTGGFDLVRPEPAPCPDWSKLEKLNKEKEVIGIYLSSHPLDDFKLEINTFCNASLADLQNLSEFANRDVCVAGIVSDTRSGVTKNGKPFGGFTLQDYTDSFSFLLFDKDYVAFSNYFRNDYQLLVKGRVQGRHYKPEELEFRIKEIHLLTAVREDLITSLTIKLKPELVNPEFIKNLKSVILENPGNKSLKFLLIDHDERITIPLFSRSIKAGITDELIGWIEDNPELGFKVN
;
A
#
# COMPACT_ATOMS: atom_id res chain seq x y z
N MET A 1 21.71 13.06 -10.03
CA MET A 1 20.97 12.86 -11.30
C MET A 1 20.89 11.38 -11.66
N LEU A 2 21.99 10.64 -11.83
CA LEU A 2 21.92 9.18 -12.10
C LEU A 2 21.20 8.40 -10.99
N GLU A 3 21.41 8.75 -9.72
CA GLU A 3 20.71 8.13 -8.59
C GLU A 3 19.19 8.25 -8.72
N ALA A 4 18.71 9.43 -9.13
CA ALA A 4 17.29 9.67 -9.38
C ALA A 4 16.76 8.81 -10.54
N LEU A 5 17.54 8.57 -11.60
CA LEU A 5 17.15 7.66 -12.69
C LEU A 5 17.04 6.20 -12.23
N VAL A 6 17.96 5.75 -11.37
CA VAL A 6 17.89 4.40 -10.79
C VAL A 6 16.63 4.28 -9.93
N VAL A 7 16.44 5.24 -9.01
CA VAL A 7 15.34 5.22 -8.05
C VAL A 7 13.98 5.34 -8.71
N SER A 8 13.87 6.13 -9.79
CA SER A 8 12.64 6.27 -10.58
C SER A 8 12.31 5.06 -11.46
N GLY A 9 13.19 4.05 -11.51
CA GLY A 9 12.99 2.83 -12.28
C GLY A 9 13.37 2.92 -13.76
N ALA A 10 14.03 4.00 -14.20
CA ALA A 10 14.46 4.14 -15.60
C ALA A 10 15.44 3.04 -16.05
N LEU A 11 16.09 2.36 -15.10
CA LEU A 11 17.08 1.31 -15.35
C LEU A 11 16.58 -0.11 -14.99
N ASP A 12 15.30 -0.28 -14.63
CA ASP A 12 14.74 -1.60 -14.23
C ASP A 12 14.70 -2.61 -15.40
N GLY A 13 14.87 -2.15 -16.65
CA GLY A 13 14.95 -3.01 -17.84
C GLY A 13 16.31 -3.68 -18.08
N LEU A 14 17.32 -3.41 -17.24
CA LEU A 14 18.63 -4.03 -17.36
C LEU A 14 18.65 -5.41 -16.68
N PRO A 15 19.11 -6.47 -17.39
CA PRO A 15 19.11 -7.82 -16.84
C PRO A 15 20.03 -7.92 -15.62
N ASP A 16 19.63 -8.76 -14.66
CA ASP A 16 20.39 -9.09 -13.44
C ASP A 16 20.74 -7.89 -12.53
N MET A 17 20.06 -6.75 -12.70
CA MET A 17 20.32 -5.56 -11.91
C MET A 17 19.07 -5.06 -11.19
N THR A 18 19.08 -5.15 -9.85
CA THR A 18 18.04 -4.53 -9.02
C THR A 18 18.44 -3.10 -8.68
N ARG A 19 17.45 -2.24 -8.36
CA ARG A 19 17.72 -0.85 -7.96
C ARG A 19 18.70 -0.79 -6.78
N ALA A 20 18.58 -1.71 -5.82
CA ALA A 20 19.47 -1.81 -4.67
C ALA A 20 20.96 -2.03 -5.03
N ARG A 21 21.25 -2.82 -6.07
CA ARG A 21 22.63 -3.15 -6.48
C ARG A 21 23.43 -1.94 -6.95
N TYR A 22 22.77 -0.91 -7.49
CA TYR A 22 23.44 0.35 -7.84
C TYR A 22 23.96 1.12 -6.63
N PHE A 23 23.32 0.94 -5.47
CA PHE A 23 23.69 1.61 -4.22
C PHE A 23 24.53 0.71 -3.30
N ALA A 24 24.78 -0.53 -3.69
CA ALA A 24 25.63 -1.43 -2.93
C ALA A 24 27.05 -0.84 -2.84
N ALA A 25 27.59 -0.77 -1.63
CA ALA A 25 28.94 -0.29 -1.38
C ALA A 25 29.96 -1.37 -1.73
N ASP A 26 31.07 -0.97 -2.34
CA ASP A 26 32.25 -1.81 -2.50
C ASP A 26 33.01 -1.93 -1.16
N GLY A 27 34.04 -2.78 -1.12
CA GLY A 27 34.91 -2.93 0.05
C GLY A 27 35.69 -1.65 0.45
N LYS A 28 35.56 -0.56 -0.31
CA LYS A 28 36.17 0.75 -0.08
C LYS A 28 35.14 1.82 0.32
N GLY A 29 33.86 1.45 0.42
CA GLY A 29 32.77 2.34 0.84
C GLY A 29 32.14 3.17 -0.28
N SER A 30 32.57 3.02 -1.53
CA SER A 30 31.98 3.70 -2.69
C SER A 30 30.81 2.90 -3.23
N SER A 31 29.73 3.57 -3.66
CA SER A 31 28.60 2.88 -4.29
C SER A 31 28.99 2.34 -5.66
N PHE A 32 28.32 1.27 -6.11
CA PHE A 32 28.53 0.71 -7.45
C PHE A 32 28.30 1.78 -8.53
N LEU A 33 27.33 2.67 -8.34
CA LEU A 33 27.08 3.81 -9.23
C LEU A 33 28.31 4.74 -9.34
N GLU A 34 28.97 5.03 -8.22
CA GLU A 34 30.20 5.84 -8.20
C GLU A 34 31.34 5.13 -8.94
N SER A 35 31.49 3.81 -8.73
CA SER A 35 32.46 2.99 -9.46
C SER A 35 32.21 3.04 -10.98
N LEU A 36 30.95 2.98 -11.42
CA LEU A 36 30.55 3.09 -12.82
C LEU A 36 30.86 4.47 -13.41
N ILE A 37 30.58 5.55 -12.67
CA ILE A 37 30.90 6.92 -13.10
C ILE A 37 32.42 7.07 -13.28
N ARG A 38 33.21 6.58 -12.31
CA ARG A 38 34.67 6.62 -12.39
C ARG A 38 35.20 5.80 -13.56
N TYR A 39 34.66 4.60 -13.78
CA TYR A 39 35.01 3.77 -14.92
C TYR A 39 34.71 4.47 -16.26
N GLY A 40 33.52 5.05 -16.42
CA GLY A 40 33.14 5.80 -17.63
C GLY A 40 34.05 7.01 -17.91
N ASN A 41 34.40 7.76 -16.86
CA ASN A 41 35.35 8.88 -16.99
C ASN A 41 36.75 8.41 -17.41
N ASN A 42 37.24 7.29 -16.86
CA ASN A 42 38.53 6.72 -17.24
C ASN A 42 38.54 6.26 -18.71
N VAL A 43 37.49 5.56 -19.16
CA VAL A 43 37.34 5.13 -20.56
C VAL A 43 37.34 6.34 -21.51
N LYS A 44 36.60 7.40 -21.16
CA LYS A 44 36.55 8.64 -21.94
C LYS A 44 37.92 9.31 -22.03
N ASN A 45 38.64 9.40 -20.90
CA ASN A 45 39.98 9.99 -20.85
C ASN A 45 40.98 9.20 -21.70
N ILE A 46 40.95 7.86 -21.60
CA ILE A 46 41.79 6.99 -22.41
C ILE A 46 41.49 7.21 -23.90
N ARG A 47 40.22 7.18 -24.31
CA ARG A 47 39.83 7.41 -25.71
C ARG A 47 40.30 8.76 -26.24
N ASN A 48 40.17 9.83 -25.45
CA ASN A 48 40.64 11.17 -25.82
C ASN A 48 42.17 11.21 -25.93
N SER A 49 42.90 10.55 -25.02
CA SER A 49 44.36 10.48 -25.08
C SER A 49 44.89 9.63 -26.24
N THR A 50 44.21 8.54 -26.59
CA THR A 50 44.57 7.67 -27.73
C THR A 50 44.36 8.38 -29.06
N GLN A 51 43.35 9.25 -29.17
CA GLN A 51 43.16 10.11 -30.36
C GLN A 51 44.24 11.19 -30.51
N GLN A 52 44.88 11.61 -29.42
CA GLN A 52 46.00 12.56 -29.46
C GLN A 52 47.37 11.89 -29.69
N SER A 53 47.46 10.56 -29.54
CA SER A 53 48.69 9.81 -29.78
C SER A 53 48.71 9.25 -31.20
N LEU A 54 49.41 9.95 -32.11
CA LEU A 54 49.58 9.55 -33.52
C LEU A 54 50.52 8.34 -33.72
N PHE A 55 51.09 7.81 -32.64
CA PHE A 55 51.87 6.58 -32.60
C PHE A 55 51.19 5.64 -31.61
N GLY A 56 50.32 4.78 -32.15
CA GLY A 56 49.52 3.82 -31.41
C GLY A 56 50.35 2.69 -30.83
N ASP A 57 51.09 2.96 -29.75
CA ASP A 57 51.51 1.92 -28.82
C ASP A 57 50.40 1.71 -27.79
N THR A 58 49.38 0.95 -28.17
CA THR A 58 48.31 0.53 -27.27
C THR A 58 48.79 -0.64 -26.44
N GLY A 59 49.71 -0.39 -25.50
CA GLY A 59 49.85 -1.23 -24.32
C GLY A 59 48.50 -1.24 -23.60
N GLY A 60 47.82 -2.38 -23.62
CA GLY A 60 46.45 -2.53 -23.13
C GLY A 60 46.31 -2.02 -21.71
N PHE A 61 45.65 -0.87 -21.55
CA PHE A 61 45.04 -0.55 -20.27
C PHE A 61 43.90 -1.55 -20.08
N ASP A 62 44.18 -2.66 -19.39
CA ASP A 62 43.16 -3.59 -18.92
C ASP A 62 42.33 -2.87 -17.86
N LEU A 63 41.36 -2.10 -18.34
CA LEU A 63 40.33 -1.49 -17.56
C LEU A 63 39.46 -2.60 -16.97
N VAL A 64 39.67 -2.89 -15.70
CA VAL A 64 38.84 -3.82 -14.94
C VAL A 64 37.44 -3.23 -14.84
N ARG A 65 36.45 -3.94 -15.38
CA ARG A 65 35.04 -3.57 -15.27
C ARG A 65 34.63 -3.74 -13.80
N PRO A 66 34.00 -2.72 -13.18
CA PRO A 66 33.47 -2.89 -11.84
C PRO A 66 32.32 -3.89 -11.87
N GLU A 67 32.28 -4.77 -10.88
CA GLU A 67 31.16 -5.69 -10.68
C GLU A 67 30.35 -5.29 -9.44
N PRO A 68 29.01 -5.41 -9.48
CA PRO A 68 28.16 -5.07 -8.35
C PRO A 68 28.31 -6.10 -7.23
N ALA A 69 28.54 -5.62 -6.01
CA ALA A 69 28.51 -6.46 -4.82
C ALA A 69 27.11 -7.09 -4.62
N PRO A 70 27.03 -8.32 -4.07
CA PRO A 70 25.75 -8.91 -3.70
C PRO A 70 25.12 -8.13 -2.56
N CYS A 71 23.85 -7.74 -2.71
CA CYS A 71 23.07 -7.09 -1.66
C CYS A 71 21.63 -7.63 -1.68
N PRO A 72 20.94 -7.61 -0.52
CA PRO A 72 19.50 -7.84 -0.52
C PRO A 72 18.81 -6.75 -1.34
N ASP A 73 17.70 -7.11 -1.99
CA ASP A 73 16.87 -6.13 -2.66
C ASP A 73 16.10 -5.28 -1.64
N TRP A 74 15.64 -4.10 -2.06
CA TRP A 74 14.79 -3.26 -1.22
C TRP A 74 13.43 -3.91 -1.02
N SER A 75 12.84 -3.75 0.16
CA SER A 75 11.44 -4.11 0.35
C SER A 75 10.55 -3.28 -0.59
N LYS A 76 9.36 -3.80 -0.92
CA LYS A 76 8.38 -3.10 -1.77
C LYS A 76 8.10 -1.68 -1.25
N LEU A 77 7.90 -1.54 0.08
CA LEU A 77 7.63 -0.26 0.72
C LEU A 77 8.82 0.70 0.61
N GLU A 78 10.04 0.23 0.86
CA GLU A 78 11.24 1.06 0.71
C GLU A 78 11.45 1.52 -0.74
N LYS A 79 11.24 0.63 -1.71
CA LYS A 79 11.32 0.95 -3.14
C LYS A 79 10.33 2.06 -3.52
N LEU A 80 9.08 1.95 -3.05
CA LEU A 80 8.02 2.93 -3.28
C LEU A 80 8.29 4.28 -2.59
N ASN A 81 8.79 4.26 -1.36
CA ASN A 81 9.13 5.49 -0.64
C ASN A 81 10.27 6.26 -1.32
N LYS A 82 11.31 5.55 -1.79
CA LYS A 82 12.39 6.17 -2.57
C LYS A 82 11.88 6.70 -3.91
N GLU A 83 11.02 5.96 -4.60
CA GLU A 83 10.38 6.41 -5.85
C GLU A 83 9.59 7.71 -5.63
N LYS A 84 8.80 7.78 -4.55
CA LYS A 84 8.07 8.98 -4.16
C LYS A 84 8.99 10.15 -3.83
N GLU A 85 10.12 9.93 -3.15
CA GLU A 85 11.08 11.00 -2.84
C GLU A 85 11.61 11.70 -4.10
N VAL A 86 11.81 10.94 -5.18
CA VAL A 86 12.39 11.43 -6.43
C VAL A 86 11.32 11.95 -7.41
N ILE A 87 10.21 11.24 -7.56
CA ILE A 87 9.16 11.56 -8.54
C ILE A 87 8.08 12.46 -7.92
N GLY A 88 7.87 12.40 -6.61
CA GLY A 88 6.82 13.10 -5.88
C GLY A 88 5.48 12.35 -5.82
N ILE A 89 5.33 11.27 -6.60
CA ILE A 89 4.11 10.44 -6.67
C ILE A 89 4.49 8.95 -6.71
N TYR A 90 3.56 8.07 -6.33
CA TYR A 90 3.69 6.62 -6.52
C TYR A 90 3.30 6.27 -7.97
N LEU A 91 4.25 5.83 -8.80
CA LEU A 91 4.00 5.52 -10.22
C LEU A 91 3.67 4.03 -10.44
N SER A 92 4.38 3.14 -9.75
CA SER A 92 4.31 1.69 -10.04
C SER A 92 3.21 0.94 -9.27
N SER A 93 2.98 1.29 -8.00
CA SER A 93 1.95 0.69 -7.14
C SER A 93 1.69 1.57 -5.93
N HIS A 94 0.44 1.66 -5.47
CA HIS A 94 0.11 2.43 -4.28
C HIS A 94 0.26 1.55 -3.02
N PRO A 95 0.80 2.06 -1.90
CA PRO A 95 0.84 1.32 -0.63
C PRO A 95 -0.52 0.87 -0.08
N LEU A 96 -1.62 1.32 -0.67
CA LEU A 96 -2.99 0.92 -0.31
C LEU A 96 -3.48 -0.28 -1.14
N ASP A 97 -2.73 -0.68 -2.17
CA ASP A 97 -3.13 -1.77 -3.06
C ASP A 97 -3.23 -3.10 -2.31
N ASP A 98 -2.38 -3.28 -1.30
CA ASP A 98 -2.37 -4.46 -0.44
C ASP A 98 -3.60 -4.51 0.50
N PHE A 99 -4.35 -3.40 0.63
CA PHE A 99 -5.52 -3.25 1.51
C PHE A 99 -6.84 -2.98 0.75
N LYS A 100 -6.88 -3.30 -0.55
CA LYS A 100 -8.08 -3.07 -1.38
C LYS A 100 -9.33 -3.73 -0.82
N LEU A 101 -9.19 -4.94 -0.25
CA LEU A 101 -10.30 -5.68 0.35
C LEU A 101 -10.94 -4.89 1.49
N GLU A 102 -10.12 -4.39 2.42
CA GLU A 102 -10.54 -3.65 3.59
C GLU A 102 -11.18 -2.32 3.19
N ILE A 103 -10.53 -1.61 2.27
CA ILE A 103 -11.02 -0.32 1.76
C ILE A 103 -12.38 -0.50 1.09
N ASN A 104 -12.51 -1.45 0.16
CA ASN A 104 -13.77 -1.71 -0.54
C ASN A 104 -14.90 -2.20 0.37
N THR A 105 -14.55 -2.86 1.48
CA THR A 105 -15.54 -3.41 2.43
C THR A 105 -16.02 -2.35 3.41
N PHE A 106 -15.13 -1.51 3.93
CA PHE A 106 -15.45 -0.60 5.04
C PHE A 106 -15.59 0.87 4.63
N CYS A 107 -14.91 1.32 3.57
CA CYS A 107 -15.00 2.71 3.14
C CYS A 107 -16.29 2.95 2.35
N ASN A 108 -16.91 4.09 2.60
CA ASN A 108 -18.13 4.54 1.92
C ASN A 108 -17.96 5.89 1.20
N ALA A 109 -16.78 6.50 1.32
CA ALA A 109 -16.39 7.72 0.63
C ALA A 109 -14.89 7.69 0.34
N SER A 110 -14.47 8.47 -0.66
CA SER A 110 -13.06 8.78 -0.96
C SER A 110 -12.63 10.07 -0.27
N LEU A 111 -11.32 10.37 -0.25
CA LEU A 111 -10.84 11.65 0.27
C LEU A 111 -11.22 12.84 -0.62
N ALA A 112 -11.38 12.63 -1.93
CA ALA A 112 -11.91 13.65 -2.83
C ALA A 112 -13.35 14.07 -2.44
N ASP A 113 -14.19 13.10 -2.04
CA ASP A 113 -15.56 13.37 -1.59
C ASP A 113 -15.61 14.23 -0.32
N LEU A 114 -14.58 14.13 0.53
CA LEU A 114 -14.48 14.94 1.74
C LEU A 114 -14.17 16.41 1.47
N GLN A 115 -13.73 16.79 0.27
CA GLN A 115 -13.57 18.20 -0.11
C GLN A 115 -14.91 18.94 -0.11
N ASN A 116 -16.01 18.21 -0.39
CA ASN A 116 -17.37 18.73 -0.31
C ASN A 116 -18.18 18.03 0.79
N LEU A 117 -17.91 18.39 2.04
CA LEU A 117 -18.58 17.83 3.23
C LEU A 117 -20.12 17.96 3.20
N SER A 118 -20.68 18.86 2.39
CA SER A 118 -22.13 19.11 2.35
C SER A 118 -22.95 17.88 1.93
N GLU A 119 -22.41 17.04 1.04
CA GLU A 119 -23.08 15.82 0.56
C GLU A 119 -23.19 14.74 1.64
N PHE A 120 -22.32 14.80 2.64
CA PHE A 120 -22.23 13.85 3.73
C PHE A 120 -22.80 14.38 5.04
N ALA A 121 -23.46 15.54 5.03
CA ALA A 121 -24.00 16.17 6.22
C ALA A 121 -24.84 15.19 7.08
N ASN A 122 -24.49 15.09 8.36
CA ASN A 122 -25.08 14.20 9.36
C ASN A 122 -24.94 12.69 9.10
N ARG A 123 -24.08 12.28 8.16
CA ARG A 123 -23.80 10.86 7.86
C ARG A 123 -22.51 10.38 8.50
N ASP A 124 -22.47 9.08 8.80
CA ASP A 124 -21.25 8.40 9.19
C ASP A 124 -20.44 8.08 7.94
N VAL A 125 -19.16 8.46 7.96
CA VAL A 125 -18.25 8.37 6.82
C VAL A 125 -17.01 7.61 7.25
N CYS A 126 -16.57 6.70 6.39
CA CYS A 126 -15.37 5.90 6.57
C CYS A 126 -14.48 6.07 5.34
N VAL A 127 -13.25 6.52 5.57
CA VAL A 127 -12.24 6.74 4.53
C VAL A 127 -10.95 6.02 4.91
N ALA A 128 -10.11 5.75 3.93
CA ALA A 128 -8.80 5.13 4.14
C ALA A 128 -7.72 5.86 3.36
N GLY A 129 -6.50 5.82 3.86
CA GLY A 129 -5.37 6.39 3.15
C GLY A 129 -4.04 6.21 3.89
N ILE A 130 -2.99 6.79 3.33
CA ILE A 130 -1.65 6.85 3.92
C ILE A 130 -1.39 8.23 4.51
N VAL A 131 -0.79 8.28 5.70
CA VAL A 131 -0.43 9.54 6.35
C VAL A 131 0.77 10.16 5.65
N SER A 132 0.59 11.36 5.10
CA SER A 132 1.62 12.08 4.33
C SER A 132 2.31 13.19 5.11
N ASP A 133 1.60 13.87 6.02
CA ASP A 133 2.15 14.92 6.89
C ASP A 133 1.52 14.84 8.27
N THR A 134 2.26 15.23 9.30
CA THR A 134 1.78 15.26 10.69
C THR A 134 2.25 16.53 11.38
N ARG A 135 1.37 17.13 12.16
CA ARG A 135 1.63 18.36 12.91
C ARG A 135 1.13 18.20 14.33
N SER A 136 1.93 18.66 15.28
CA SER A 136 1.56 18.69 16.69
C SER A 136 1.98 20.02 17.30
N GLY A 137 1.27 20.44 18.33
CA GLY A 137 1.57 21.67 19.02
C GLY A 137 0.69 21.90 20.24
N VAL A 138 0.86 23.07 20.84
CA VAL A 138 0.06 23.52 21.98
C VAL A 138 -0.60 24.83 21.60
N THR A 139 -1.90 24.92 21.84
CA THR A 139 -2.69 26.14 21.60
C THR A 139 -2.26 27.24 22.57
N LYS A 140 -2.63 28.49 22.28
CA LYS A 140 -2.37 29.64 23.17
C LYS A 140 -2.92 29.46 24.59
N ASN A 141 -3.92 28.60 24.75
CA ASN A 141 -4.57 28.31 26.02
C ASN A 141 -3.95 27.07 26.73
N GLY A 142 -2.80 26.58 26.27
CA GLY A 142 -2.11 25.43 26.87
C GLY A 142 -2.68 24.06 26.51
N LYS A 143 -3.73 23.98 25.67
CA LYS A 143 -4.32 22.70 25.26
C LYS A 143 -3.53 22.08 24.10
N PRO A 144 -3.24 20.77 24.10
CA PRO A 144 -2.57 20.12 23.00
C PRO A 144 -3.49 20.05 21.78
N PHE A 145 -2.90 20.18 20.59
CA PHE A 145 -3.57 19.96 19.32
C PHE A 145 -2.62 19.28 18.35
N GLY A 146 -3.20 18.65 17.33
CA GLY A 146 -2.42 18.14 16.22
C GLY A 146 -3.31 17.80 15.05
N GLY A 147 -2.69 17.67 13.90
CA GLY A 147 -3.36 17.22 12.70
C GLY A 147 -2.50 16.27 11.90
N PHE A 148 -3.13 15.52 11.02
CA PHE A 148 -2.45 14.70 10.05
C PHE A 148 -3.15 14.84 8.71
N THR A 149 -2.37 14.74 7.64
CA THR A 149 -2.89 14.72 6.28
C THR A 149 -2.91 13.27 5.82
N LEU A 150 -4.09 12.82 5.43
CA LEU A 150 -4.29 11.51 4.83
C LEU A 150 -4.33 11.66 3.32
N GLN A 151 -3.74 10.73 2.59
CA GLN A 151 -3.70 10.71 1.12
C GLN A 151 -4.21 9.36 0.61
N ASP A 152 -5.06 9.37 -0.41
CA ASP A 152 -5.54 8.18 -1.11
C ASP A 152 -5.22 8.27 -2.60
N TYR A 153 -5.84 7.39 -3.41
CA TYR A 153 -5.68 7.38 -4.87
C TYR A 153 -6.25 8.62 -5.57
N THR A 154 -7.13 9.36 -4.90
CA THR A 154 -7.92 10.45 -5.48
C THR A 154 -7.43 11.81 -5.04
N ASP A 155 -7.26 12.04 -3.74
CA ASP A 155 -6.91 13.33 -3.15
C ASP A 155 -6.28 13.17 -1.76
N SER A 156 -6.06 14.28 -1.07
CA SER A 156 -5.59 14.36 0.29
C SER A 156 -6.53 15.21 1.16
N PHE A 157 -6.71 14.81 2.41
CA PHE A 157 -7.56 15.52 3.37
C PHE A 157 -6.84 15.68 4.70
N SER A 158 -6.88 16.90 5.26
CA SER A 158 -6.22 17.21 6.53
C SER A 158 -7.21 17.15 7.69
N PHE A 159 -6.94 16.26 8.63
CA PHE A 159 -7.70 16.12 9.86
C PHE A 159 -7.03 16.91 10.97
N LEU A 160 -7.82 17.66 11.75
CA LEU A 160 -7.35 18.44 12.88
C LEU A 160 -8.08 18.00 14.14
N LEU A 161 -7.32 17.62 15.16
CA LEU A 161 -7.82 17.14 16.44
C LEU A 161 -7.31 18.04 17.57
N PHE A 162 -8.15 18.19 18.59
CA PHE A 162 -7.89 19.05 19.73
C PHE A 162 -8.11 18.30 21.04
N ASP A 163 -7.37 18.69 22.08
CA ASP A 163 -7.62 18.30 23.47
C ASP A 163 -7.67 16.76 23.62
N LYS A 164 -8.79 16.21 24.07
CA LYS A 164 -8.97 14.77 24.30
C LYS A 164 -8.85 13.93 23.03
N ASP A 165 -9.38 14.42 21.91
CA ASP A 165 -9.36 13.68 20.64
C ASP A 165 -7.92 13.55 20.13
N TYR A 166 -7.10 14.58 20.31
CA TYR A 166 -5.68 14.51 19.99
C TYR A 166 -4.94 13.50 20.89
N VAL A 167 -5.15 13.53 22.20
CA VAL A 167 -4.49 12.59 23.12
C VAL A 167 -4.86 11.14 22.79
N ALA A 168 -6.13 10.87 22.45
CA ALA A 168 -6.61 9.54 22.11
C ALA A 168 -5.98 8.98 20.81
N PHE A 169 -5.82 9.83 19.78
CA PHE A 169 -5.42 9.39 18.44
C PHE A 169 -3.98 9.75 18.04
N SER A 170 -3.24 10.48 18.88
CA SER A 170 -1.87 10.92 18.60
C SER A 170 -0.90 9.78 18.23
N ASN A 171 -1.13 8.57 18.73
CA ASN A 171 -0.32 7.40 18.41
C ASN A 171 -0.37 7.01 16.93
N TYR A 172 -1.42 7.39 16.19
CA TYR A 172 -1.56 7.13 14.76
C TYR A 172 -0.90 8.20 13.89
N PHE A 173 -0.41 9.30 14.47
CA PHE A 173 0.15 10.42 13.72
C PHE A 173 1.60 10.13 13.38
N ARG A 174 1.81 9.19 12.47
CA ARG A 174 3.12 8.81 11.97
C ARG A 174 3.06 8.74 10.46
N ASN A 175 4.05 9.33 9.80
CA ASN A 175 4.16 9.27 8.36
C ASN A 175 4.23 7.81 7.90
N ASP A 176 3.69 7.56 6.72
CA ASP A 176 3.59 6.26 6.06
C ASP A 176 2.65 5.23 6.73
N TYR A 177 1.94 5.60 7.80
CA TYR A 177 0.89 4.73 8.36
C TYR A 177 -0.32 4.68 7.44
N GLN A 178 -0.76 3.46 7.11
CA GLN A 178 -2.02 3.22 6.42
C GLN A 178 -3.16 3.14 7.44
N LEU A 179 -4.09 4.08 7.37
CA LEU A 179 -5.16 4.24 8.35
C LEU A 179 -6.53 4.10 7.70
N LEU A 180 -7.45 3.47 8.44
CA LEU A 180 -8.89 3.52 8.22
C LEU A 180 -9.49 4.47 9.26
N VAL A 181 -10.07 5.57 8.80
CA VAL A 181 -10.64 6.63 9.65
C VAL A 181 -12.15 6.59 9.54
N LYS A 182 -12.82 6.33 10.67
CA LYS A 182 -14.28 6.38 10.79
C LYS A 182 -14.68 7.64 11.55
N GLY A 183 -15.65 8.35 11.03
CA GLY A 183 -16.16 9.55 11.67
C GLY A 183 -17.56 9.90 11.21
N ARG A 184 -17.99 11.11 11.60
CA ARG A 184 -19.27 11.67 11.21
C ARG A 184 -19.06 13.08 10.70
N VAL A 185 -19.67 13.40 9.58
CA VAL A 185 -19.71 14.78 9.09
C VAL A 185 -20.86 15.50 9.78
N GLN A 186 -20.56 16.54 10.53
CA GLN A 186 -21.53 17.27 11.36
C GLN A 186 -21.17 18.75 11.43
N GLY A 187 -22.13 19.60 11.78
CA GLY A 187 -21.86 21.02 12.04
C GLY A 187 -20.94 21.21 13.25
N ARG A 188 -20.04 22.20 13.19
CA ARG A 188 -19.17 22.55 14.32
C ARG A 188 -19.99 22.97 15.53
N HIS A 189 -19.50 22.62 16.72
CA HIS A 189 -20.20 22.91 17.98
C HIS A 189 -20.55 24.40 18.17
N TYR A 190 -19.65 25.30 17.77
CA TYR A 190 -19.85 26.76 17.90
C TYR A 190 -20.37 27.43 16.63
N LYS A 191 -20.41 26.72 15.49
CA LYS A 191 -20.87 27.23 14.19
C LYS A 191 -21.51 26.09 13.40
N PRO A 192 -22.81 25.81 13.62
CA PRO A 192 -23.49 24.67 13.00
C PRO A 192 -23.52 24.73 11.46
N GLU A 193 -23.39 25.92 10.88
CA GLU A 193 -23.34 26.12 9.41
C GLU A 193 -22.00 25.69 8.79
N GLU A 194 -20.92 25.64 9.57
CA GLU A 194 -19.63 25.11 9.11
C GLU A 194 -19.58 23.60 9.41
N LEU A 195 -19.51 22.76 8.39
CA LEU A 195 -19.37 21.32 8.55
C LEU A 195 -17.92 20.94 8.90
N GLU A 196 -17.78 19.95 9.76
CA GLU A 196 -16.52 19.30 10.10
C GLU A 196 -16.65 17.78 10.01
N PHE A 197 -15.56 17.11 9.68
CA PHE A 197 -15.44 15.67 9.87
C PHE A 197 -14.96 15.39 11.29
N ARG A 198 -15.84 14.87 12.14
CA ARG A 198 -15.46 14.46 13.49
C ARG A 198 -15.07 12.99 13.53
N ILE A 199 -13.80 12.73 13.83
CA ILE A 199 -13.27 11.37 13.96
C ILE A 199 -13.89 10.67 15.17
N LYS A 200 -14.36 9.44 14.97
CA LYS A 200 -14.86 8.54 16.02
C LYS A 200 -13.85 7.45 16.33
N GLU A 201 -13.24 6.86 15.30
CA GLU A 201 -12.28 5.76 15.42
C GLU A 201 -11.21 5.87 14.34
N ILE A 202 -10.00 5.42 14.67
CA ILE A 202 -8.89 5.22 13.74
C ILE A 202 -8.37 3.80 13.94
N HIS A 203 -8.22 3.06 12.84
CA HIS A 203 -7.67 1.71 12.82
C HIS A 203 -6.47 1.68 11.87
N LEU A 204 -5.45 0.90 12.21
CA LEU A 204 -4.39 0.57 11.24
C LEU A 204 -4.97 -0.39 10.22
N LEU A 205 -4.79 -0.13 8.92
CA LEU A 205 -5.30 -1.02 7.86
C LEU A 205 -4.74 -2.44 7.98
N THR A 206 -3.51 -2.60 8.49
CA THR A 206 -2.90 -3.90 8.80
C THR A 206 -3.66 -4.71 9.85
N ALA A 207 -4.37 -4.04 10.76
CA ALA A 207 -5.14 -4.68 11.82
C ALA A 207 -6.62 -4.86 11.46
N VAL A 208 -7.16 -4.07 10.51
CA VAL A 208 -8.58 -4.10 10.11
C VAL A 208 -9.04 -5.50 9.73
N ARG A 209 -8.20 -6.26 9.01
CA ARG A 209 -8.52 -7.62 8.58
C ARG A 209 -8.73 -8.57 9.76
N GLU A 210 -7.97 -8.40 10.82
CA GLU A 210 -8.07 -9.27 12.00
C GLU A 210 -9.09 -8.72 13.01
N ASP A 211 -9.24 -7.42 13.16
CA ASP A 211 -10.05 -6.83 14.22
C ASP A 211 -11.51 -6.62 13.81
N LEU A 212 -11.73 -6.14 12.57
CA LEU A 212 -13.06 -5.71 12.12
C LEU A 212 -13.78 -6.78 11.31
N ILE A 213 -13.04 -7.65 10.63
CA ILE A 213 -13.65 -8.71 9.84
C ILE A 213 -13.97 -9.90 10.75
N THR A 214 -15.21 -10.37 10.67
CA THR A 214 -15.73 -11.45 11.50
C THR A 214 -16.09 -12.68 10.68
N SER A 215 -16.53 -12.49 9.44
CA SER A 215 -16.96 -13.59 8.58
C SER A 215 -16.74 -13.35 7.09
N LEU A 216 -16.34 -14.41 6.40
CA LEU A 216 -16.28 -14.48 4.95
C LEU A 216 -17.52 -15.22 4.44
N THR A 217 -18.25 -14.62 3.51
CA THR A 217 -19.41 -15.23 2.85
C THR A 217 -19.09 -15.48 1.39
N ILE A 218 -19.02 -16.75 0.98
CA ILE A 218 -18.82 -17.15 -0.42
C ILE A 218 -20.18 -17.33 -1.08
N LYS A 219 -20.42 -16.62 -2.19
CA LYS A 219 -21.61 -16.72 -3.01
C LYS A 219 -21.32 -17.64 -4.18
N LEU A 220 -22.20 -18.60 -4.42
CA LEU A 220 -22.04 -19.56 -5.50
C LEU A 220 -23.40 -20.04 -5.99
N LYS A 221 -23.44 -20.52 -7.24
CA LYS A 221 -24.65 -21.14 -7.77
C LYS A 221 -24.70 -22.64 -7.41
N PRO A 222 -25.89 -23.24 -7.30
CA PRO A 222 -26.03 -24.66 -6.97
C PRO A 222 -25.32 -25.60 -7.96
N GLU A 223 -25.23 -25.25 -9.24
CA GLU A 223 -24.65 -26.13 -10.28
C GLU A 223 -23.15 -26.35 -10.09
N LEU A 224 -22.47 -25.43 -9.40
CA LEU A 224 -21.04 -25.51 -9.10
C LEU A 224 -20.73 -26.47 -7.95
N VAL A 225 -21.74 -26.83 -7.16
CA VAL A 225 -21.56 -27.64 -5.95
C VAL A 225 -21.42 -29.12 -6.35
N ASN A 226 -20.20 -29.51 -6.69
CA ASN A 226 -19.84 -30.90 -6.95
C ASN A 226 -18.77 -31.40 -5.95
N PRO A 227 -18.55 -32.74 -5.84
CA PRO A 227 -17.60 -33.30 -4.88
C PRO A 227 -16.14 -32.82 -5.07
N GLU A 228 -15.74 -32.55 -6.31
CA GLU A 228 -14.38 -32.08 -6.64
C GLU A 228 -14.18 -30.63 -6.19
N PHE A 229 -15.15 -29.76 -6.47
CA PHE A 229 -15.18 -28.38 -6.00
C PHE A 229 -15.11 -28.32 -4.47
N ILE A 230 -15.94 -29.11 -3.77
CA ILE A 230 -15.93 -29.15 -2.30
C ILE A 230 -14.56 -29.59 -1.78
N LYS A 231 -13.93 -30.58 -2.43
CA LYS A 231 -12.59 -31.05 -2.05
C LYS A 231 -11.54 -29.96 -2.24
N ASN A 232 -11.56 -29.26 -3.38
CA ASN A 232 -10.62 -28.19 -3.70
C ASN A 232 -10.79 -27.01 -2.73
N LEU A 233 -12.02 -26.53 -2.56
CA LEU A 233 -12.36 -25.48 -1.61
C LEU A 233 -11.89 -25.82 -0.18
N LYS A 234 -12.10 -27.07 0.25
CA LYS A 234 -11.65 -27.53 1.56
C LYS A 234 -10.13 -27.52 1.68
N SER A 235 -9.38 -27.87 0.63
CA SER A 235 -7.90 -27.80 0.64
C SER A 235 -7.43 -26.37 0.86
N VAL A 236 -7.93 -25.44 0.04
CA VAL A 236 -7.53 -24.02 0.08
C VAL A 236 -7.83 -23.40 1.45
N ILE A 237 -8.99 -23.71 2.05
CA ILE A 237 -9.33 -23.23 3.39
C ILE A 237 -8.42 -23.83 4.48
N LEU A 238 -8.05 -25.11 4.35
CA LEU A 238 -7.16 -25.77 5.32
C LEU A 238 -5.71 -25.30 5.22
N GLU A 239 -5.27 -24.89 4.03
CA GLU A 239 -3.99 -24.25 3.79
C GLU A 239 -3.93 -22.82 4.38
N ASN A 240 -5.10 -22.21 4.58
CA ASN A 240 -5.26 -20.86 5.13
C ASN A 240 -6.02 -20.87 6.48
N PRO A 241 -5.41 -21.40 7.56
CA PRO A 241 -6.07 -21.50 8.86
C PRO A 241 -6.32 -20.11 9.47
N GLY A 242 -7.44 -19.96 10.17
CA GLY A 242 -7.76 -18.73 10.89
C GLY A 242 -8.97 -18.87 11.80
N ASN A 243 -9.41 -17.73 12.36
CA ASN A 243 -10.46 -17.70 13.37
C ASN A 243 -11.80 -17.13 12.85
N LYS A 244 -11.90 -16.77 11.57
CA LYS A 244 -13.07 -16.12 10.97
C LYS A 244 -14.12 -17.15 10.57
N SER A 245 -15.39 -16.77 10.73
CA SER A 245 -16.51 -17.65 10.42
C SER A 245 -16.72 -17.73 8.91
N LEU A 246 -16.88 -18.93 8.38
CA LEU A 246 -17.15 -19.15 6.96
C LEU A 246 -18.65 -19.36 6.72
N LYS A 247 -19.21 -18.56 5.83
CA LYS A 247 -20.61 -18.61 5.39
C LYS A 247 -20.66 -18.86 3.89
N PHE A 248 -21.74 -19.46 3.44
CA PHE A 248 -22.01 -19.68 2.03
C PHE A 248 -23.40 -19.14 1.69
N LEU A 249 -23.57 -18.64 0.48
CA LEU A 249 -24.84 -18.18 -0.03
C LEU A 249 -25.06 -18.85 -1.39
N LEU A 250 -25.93 -19.85 -1.41
CA LEU A 250 -26.35 -20.47 -2.65
C LEU A 250 -27.40 -19.58 -3.30
N ILE A 251 -27.13 -19.11 -4.53
CA ILE A 251 -28.02 -18.24 -5.28
C ILE A 251 -28.44 -18.97 -6.55
N ASP A 252 -29.70 -19.36 -6.59
CA ASP A 252 -30.35 -19.87 -7.79
C ASP A 252 -31.16 -18.73 -8.42
N HIS A 253 -30.73 -18.28 -9.61
CA HIS A 253 -31.41 -17.20 -10.32
C HIS A 253 -32.66 -17.67 -11.07
N ASP A 254 -32.71 -18.95 -11.45
CA ASP A 254 -33.80 -19.53 -12.22
C ASP A 254 -35.00 -19.77 -11.30
N GLU A 255 -34.75 -20.31 -10.10
CA GLU A 255 -35.78 -20.51 -9.08
C GLU A 255 -35.96 -19.30 -8.15
N ARG A 256 -35.09 -18.28 -8.26
CA ARG A 256 -35.01 -17.10 -7.37
C ARG A 256 -34.86 -17.48 -5.89
N ILE A 257 -34.18 -18.57 -5.61
CA ILE A 257 -33.95 -19.08 -4.26
C ILE A 257 -32.58 -18.64 -3.76
N THR A 258 -32.53 -18.20 -2.51
CA THR A 258 -31.27 -17.89 -1.82
C THR A 258 -31.18 -18.69 -0.53
N ILE A 259 -30.19 -19.58 -0.43
CA ILE A 259 -29.98 -20.44 0.75
C ILE A 259 -28.70 -20.02 1.46
N PRO A 260 -28.80 -19.40 2.65
CA PRO A 260 -27.65 -19.14 3.50
C PRO A 260 -27.23 -20.42 4.23
N LEU A 261 -25.96 -20.79 4.09
CA LEU A 261 -25.33 -21.89 4.81
C LEU A 261 -24.16 -21.34 5.62
N PHE A 262 -23.75 -22.08 6.65
CA PHE A 262 -22.60 -21.71 7.48
C PHE A 262 -21.80 -22.93 7.88
N SER A 263 -20.49 -22.75 7.94
CA SER A 263 -19.58 -23.75 8.49
C SER A 263 -19.65 -23.74 10.01
N ARG A 264 -19.79 -24.92 10.61
CA ARG A 264 -19.78 -25.11 12.08
C ARG A 264 -18.40 -25.48 12.62
N SER A 265 -17.63 -26.21 11.83
CA SER A 265 -16.38 -26.84 12.26
C SER A 265 -15.14 -26.20 11.66
N ILE A 266 -15.25 -25.61 10.46
CA ILE A 266 -14.11 -25.05 9.73
C ILE A 266 -14.18 -23.53 9.81
N LYS A 267 -13.07 -22.92 10.25
CA LYS A 267 -12.83 -21.48 10.22
C LYS A 267 -11.72 -21.20 9.21
N ALA A 268 -11.72 -20.00 8.65
CA ALA A 268 -10.75 -19.60 7.63
C ALA A 268 -9.97 -18.36 8.08
N GLY A 269 -8.71 -18.28 7.67
CA GLY A 269 -7.96 -17.04 7.62
C GLY A 269 -8.32 -16.32 6.34
N ILE A 270 -8.56 -15.01 6.41
CA ILE A 270 -8.76 -14.20 5.22
C ILE A 270 -7.36 -13.79 4.76
N THR A 271 -6.81 -14.54 3.82
CA THR A 271 -5.48 -14.30 3.24
C THR A 271 -5.64 -13.83 1.81
N ASP A 272 -4.61 -13.18 1.28
CA ASP A 272 -4.63 -12.77 -0.13
C ASP A 272 -4.65 -14.00 -1.06
N GLU A 273 -4.11 -15.14 -0.63
CA GLU A 273 -4.22 -16.42 -1.35
C GLU A 273 -5.66 -16.93 -1.42
N LEU A 274 -6.40 -16.92 -0.31
CA LEU A 274 -7.79 -17.36 -0.29
C LEU A 274 -8.68 -16.43 -1.13
N ILE A 275 -8.47 -15.12 -1.02
CA ILE A 275 -9.22 -14.13 -1.80
C ILE A 275 -8.89 -14.24 -3.28
N GLY A 276 -7.61 -14.34 -3.64
CA GLY A 276 -7.16 -14.53 -5.01
C GLY A 276 -7.74 -15.81 -5.62
N TRP A 277 -7.74 -16.92 -4.89
CA TRP A 277 -8.38 -18.15 -5.35
C TRP A 277 -9.88 -17.97 -5.64
N ILE A 278 -10.61 -17.18 -4.83
CA ILE A 278 -12.02 -16.90 -5.10
C ILE A 278 -12.17 -16.01 -6.35
N GLU A 279 -11.32 -14.99 -6.51
CA GLU A 279 -11.35 -14.07 -7.65
C GLU A 279 -10.97 -14.75 -8.97
N ASP A 280 -10.08 -15.73 -8.95
CA ASP A 280 -9.70 -16.56 -10.11
C ASP A 280 -10.84 -17.47 -10.59
N ASN A 281 -11.87 -17.66 -9.77
CA ASN A 281 -13.07 -18.41 -10.11
C ASN A 281 -14.24 -17.44 -10.37
N PRO A 282 -14.45 -16.96 -11.61
CA PRO A 282 -15.40 -15.90 -11.92
C PRO A 282 -16.87 -16.25 -11.62
N GLU A 283 -17.17 -17.53 -11.43
CA GLU A 283 -18.51 -17.98 -11.03
C GLU A 283 -18.76 -17.89 -9.51
N LEU A 284 -17.72 -17.58 -8.73
CA LEU A 284 -17.82 -17.30 -7.30
C LEU A 284 -17.88 -15.81 -7.05
N GLY A 285 -18.76 -15.41 -6.13
CA GLY A 285 -18.68 -14.10 -5.51
C GLY A 285 -18.25 -14.24 -4.06
N PHE A 286 -17.83 -13.16 -3.43
CA PHE A 286 -17.67 -13.13 -1.98
C PHE A 286 -18.15 -11.82 -1.37
N LYS A 287 -18.37 -11.87 -0.06
CA LYS A 287 -18.65 -10.71 0.76
C LYS A 287 -18.02 -10.91 2.13
N VAL A 288 -17.38 -9.88 2.64
CA VAL A 288 -16.84 -9.86 3.98
C VAL A 288 -17.75 -9.04 4.90
N ASN A 289 -17.90 -9.46 6.16
CA ASN A 289 -18.67 -8.74 7.18
C ASN A 289 -17.92 -8.67 8.51
#